data_AF-A0A3B8M1H0-F1
#
_entry.id   AF-A0A3B8M1H0-F1
#
_cell.length_a   1.000
_cell.length_b   1.000
_cell.length_c   1.000
_cell.angle_alpha   90.00
_cell.angle_beta   90.00
_cell.angle_gamma   90.00
#
_symmetry.space_group_name_H-M   'P 1'
#
loop_
_entity.id
_entity.type
_entity.pdbx_description
1 polymer ?
#
loop_
_entity_poly.entity_id
_entity_poly.type
_entity_poly.pdbx_seq_one_letter_code
_entity_poly.pdbx_strand_id
1 'polypeptide(L)'
;MSKPNPINTSAAVDLVTTLMAIPGKSGHEREVAEAITTRLRKAGVPSKAIRHDTANSRSPAGGEVGNLIVKLPGTIRAPRRLLMAHIDTVPLCVGCRPVRR
;
A
#
# COMPACT_ATOMS: atom_id res chain seq x y z
N MET A 1 -1.12 -2.30 -28.03
CA MET A 1 -0.88 -2.23 -26.56
C MET A 1 0.29 -3.15 -26.25
N SER A 2 1.26 -2.73 -25.44
CA SER A 2 2.35 -3.63 -25.02
C SER A 2 1.79 -4.81 -24.23
N LYS A 3 2.31 -6.01 -24.45
CA LYS A 3 1.97 -7.18 -23.63
C LYS A 3 2.30 -6.86 -22.17
N PRO A 4 1.40 -7.12 -21.20
CA PRO A 4 1.72 -6.92 -19.80
C PRO A 4 2.89 -7.81 -19.41
N ASN A 5 3.78 -7.30 -18.56
CA ASN A 5 4.84 -8.12 -17.98
C ASN A 5 4.19 -9.28 -17.19
N PRO A 6 4.75 -10.50 -17.27
CA PRO A 6 4.24 -11.61 -16.49
C PRO A 6 4.33 -11.29 -14.99
N ILE A 7 3.28 -11.63 -14.24
CA ILE A 7 3.26 -11.48 -12.80
C ILE A 7 4.04 -12.66 -12.19
N ASN A 8 5.03 -12.37 -11.35
CA ASN A 8 5.69 -13.39 -10.55
C ASN A 8 4.81 -13.70 -9.32
N THR A 9 4.04 -14.78 -9.41
CA THR A 9 3.10 -15.19 -8.35
C THR A 9 3.80 -15.48 -7.03
N SER A 10 4.99 -16.10 -7.06
CA SER A 10 5.75 -16.38 -5.82
C SER A 10 6.11 -15.08 -5.12
N ALA A 11 6.66 -14.10 -5.85
CA ALA A 11 7.01 -12.81 -5.29
C ALA A 11 5.79 -12.03 -4.76
N ALA A 12 4.61 -12.19 -5.40
CA ALA A 12 3.36 -11.59 -4.92
C ALA A 12 2.89 -12.22 -3.60
N VAL A 13 2.99 -13.55 -3.46
CA VAL A 13 2.68 -14.27 -2.22
C VAL A 13 3.64 -13.88 -1.10
N ASP A 14 4.94 -13.78 -1.40
CA ASP A 14 5.95 -13.37 -0.42
C ASP A 14 5.70 -11.93 0.04
N LEU A 15 5.30 -11.04 -0.88
CA LEU A 15 4.96 -9.65 -0.57
C LEU A 15 3.76 -9.55 0.37
N VAL A 16 2.65 -10.20 0.06
CA VAL A 16 1.45 -10.13 0.91
C VAL A 16 1.72 -10.74 2.28
N THR A 17 2.44 -11.87 2.33
CA THR A 17 2.85 -12.53 3.58
C THR A 17 3.72 -11.60 4.45
N THR A 18 4.66 -10.89 3.83
CA THR A 18 5.52 -9.92 4.54
C THR A 18 4.69 -8.77 5.11
N LEU A 19 3.75 -8.21 4.33
CA LEU A 19 2.93 -7.08 4.77
C LEU A 19 1.92 -7.48 5.85
N MET A 20 1.33 -8.68 5.77
CA MET A 20 0.39 -9.19 6.77
C MET A 20 0.99 -9.36 8.17
N ALA A 21 2.31 -9.55 8.26
CA ALA A 21 3.01 -9.63 9.55
C ALA A 21 3.15 -8.27 10.25
N ILE A 22 2.91 -7.16 9.55
CA ILE A 22 2.98 -5.81 10.09
C ILE A 22 1.62 -5.47 10.72
N PRO A 23 1.56 -5.09 12.00
CA PRO A 23 0.33 -4.60 12.62
C PRO A 23 -0.21 -3.40 11.84
N GLY A 24 -1.50 -3.44 11.50
CA GLY A 24 -2.15 -2.41 10.69
C GLY A 24 -3.63 -2.33 10.96
N LYS A 25 -4.04 -2.47 12.23
CA LYS A 25 -5.46 -2.39 12.61
C LYS A 25 -6.04 -1.07 12.10
N SER A 26 -7.33 -1.05 11.76
CA SER A 26 -7.99 0.19 11.36
C SER A 26 -7.70 1.36 12.34
N GLY A 27 -7.21 2.47 11.80
CA GLY A 27 -6.74 3.66 12.53
C GLY A 27 -5.24 3.64 12.93
N HIS A 28 -4.53 2.52 12.77
CA HIS A 28 -3.13 2.33 13.14
C HIS A 28 -2.28 1.80 11.96
N GLU A 29 -2.49 2.35 10.77
CA GLU A 29 -1.88 1.88 9.53
C GLU A 29 -0.49 2.48 9.24
N ARG A 30 0.09 3.29 10.15
CA ARG A 30 1.32 4.03 9.88
C ARG A 30 2.48 3.12 9.49
N GLU A 31 2.71 2.05 10.25
CA GLU A 31 3.84 1.15 10.05
C GLU A 31 3.77 0.43 8.69
N VAL A 32 2.60 -0.11 8.33
CA VAL A 32 2.41 -0.77 7.04
C VAL A 32 2.51 0.23 5.88
N ALA A 33 2.03 1.47 6.06
CA ALA A 33 2.16 2.50 5.04
C ALA A 33 3.62 2.96 4.82
N GLU A 34 4.42 3.03 5.89
CA GLU A 34 5.86 3.31 5.80
C GLU A 34 6.63 2.18 5.12
N ALA A 35 6.28 0.92 5.40
CA ALA A 35 6.85 -0.25 4.74
C ALA A 35 6.57 -0.24 3.22
N ILE A 36 5.33 0.05 2.82
CA ILE A 36 4.95 0.19 1.41
C ILE A 36 5.70 1.36 0.77
N THR A 37 5.77 2.52 1.43
CA THR A 37 6.49 3.71 0.96
C THR A 37 7.97 3.41 0.72
N THR A 38 8.61 2.70 1.64
CA THR A 38 10.02 2.28 1.52
C THR A 38 10.23 1.38 0.31
N ARG A 39 9.31 0.43 0.08
CA ARG A 39 9.37 -0.49 -1.06
C ARG A 39 9.16 0.24 -2.39
N LEU A 40 8.22 1.19 -2.45
CA LEU A 40 7.97 2.04 -3.62
C LEU A 40 9.20 2.88 -3.97
N ARG A 41 9.85 3.49 -2.96
CA ARG A 41 11.10 4.25 -3.16
C ARG A 41 12.22 3.35 -3.68
N LYS A 42 12.38 2.15 -3.13
CA LYS A 42 13.36 1.16 -3.59
C LYS A 42 13.10 0.72 -5.04
N ALA A 43 11.84 0.71 -5.48
CA ALA A 43 11.44 0.46 -6.85
C ALA A 43 11.62 1.67 -7.81
N GLY A 44 12.12 2.81 -7.32
CA GLY A 44 12.39 4.01 -8.11
C GLY A 44 11.26 5.02 -8.15
N VAL A 45 10.19 4.86 -7.36
CA VAL A 45 9.13 5.87 -7.27
C VAL A 45 9.67 7.11 -6.54
N PRO A 46 9.61 8.30 -7.17
CA PRO A 46 10.17 9.51 -6.55
C PRO A 46 9.32 9.94 -5.35
N SER A 47 9.97 10.42 -4.29
CA SER A 47 9.31 10.84 -3.04
C SER A 47 8.17 11.85 -3.27
N LYS A 48 8.34 12.79 -4.21
CA LYS A 48 7.32 13.78 -4.58
C LYS A 48 6.03 13.17 -5.17
N ALA A 49 6.06 11.92 -5.62
CA ALA A 49 4.88 11.23 -6.14
C ALA A 49 4.10 10.49 -5.05
N ILE A 50 4.67 10.34 -3.85
CA ILE A 50 4.10 9.59 -2.72
C ILE A 50 3.65 10.59 -1.65
N ARG A 51 2.37 10.54 -1.27
CA ARG A 51 1.78 11.46 -0.28
C ARG A 51 0.70 10.76 0.53
N HIS A 52 0.45 11.26 1.72
CA HIS A 52 -0.76 10.93 2.48
C HIS A 52 -1.80 12.02 2.29
N ASP A 53 -3.07 11.63 2.20
CA ASP A 53 -4.17 12.58 2.34
C ASP A 53 -4.49 12.86 3.82
N THR A 54 -5.60 13.56 4.07
CA THR A 54 -6.07 13.92 5.41
C THR A 54 -7.34 13.14 5.80
N ALA A 55 -7.52 11.91 5.30
CA ALA A 55 -8.72 11.12 5.60
C ALA A 55 -8.83 10.80 7.10
N ASN A 56 -7.70 10.53 7.76
CA ASN A 56 -7.63 10.23 9.19
C ASN A 56 -8.15 11.38 10.07
N SER A 57 -7.94 12.64 9.66
CA SER A 57 -8.42 13.81 10.43
C SER A 57 -9.89 14.12 10.19
N ARG A 58 -10.52 13.51 9.18
CA ARG A 58 -11.92 13.69 8.82
C ARG A 58 -12.80 12.53 9.30
N SER A 59 -12.20 11.41 9.66
CA SER A 59 -12.88 10.26 10.24
C SER A 59 -13.30 10.56 11.68
N PRO A 60 -14.56 10.30 12.09
CA PRO A 60 -14.96 10.38 13.49
C PRO A 60 -14.15 9.46 14.42
N ALA A 61 -13.58 8.38 13.87
CA ALA A 61 -12.73 7.45 14.61
C ALA A 61 -11.27 7.93 14.75
N GLY A 62 -10.89 9.02 14.08
CA GLY A 62 -9.51 9.47 13.98
C GLY A 62 -8.62 8.52 13.17
N GLY A 63 -7.31 8.55 13.43
CA GLY A 63 -6.34 7.63 12.85
C GLY A 63 -4.93 8.22 12.78
N GLU A 64 -3.93 7.34 12.74
CA GLU A 64 -2.51 7.72 12.72
C GLU A 64 -2.06 8.37 11.41
N VAL A 65 -2.65 7.95 10.28
CA VAL A 65 -2.23 8.38 8.95
C VAL A 65 -3.38 8.31 7.94
N GLY A 66 -3.42 9.23 6.97
CA GLY A 66 -4.38 9.18 5.85
C GLY A 66 -4.00 8.16 4.77
N ASN A 67 -4.80 8.08 3.72
CA ASN A 67 -4.59 7.14 2.62
C ASN A 67 -3.24 7.40 1.94
N LEU A 68 -2.50 6.33 1.64
CA LEU A 68 -1.27 6.39 0.86
C LEU A 68 -1.60 6.54 -0.62
N ILE A 69 -1.21 7.67 -1.21
CA ILE A 69 -1.49 8.01 -2.62
C ILE A 69 -0.17 8.09 -3.39
N VAL A 70 -0.11 7.36 -4.51
CA VAL A 70 0.98 7.46 -5.50
C VAL A 70 0.44 8.05 -6.79
N LYS A 71 0.95 9.22 -7.18
CA LYS A 71 0.57 9.90 -8.42
C LYS A 71 1.74 9.91 -9.40
N LEU A 72 1.71 8.96 -10.34
CA LEU A 72 2.70 8.89 -11.43
C LEU A 72 2.25 9.78 -12.61
N PRO A 73 3.17 10.55 -13.23
CA PRO A 73 2.85 11.34 -14.41
C PRO A 73 2.62 10.42 -15.62
N GLY A 74 1.61 10.75 -16.42
CA GLY A 74 1.45 10.12 -17.74
C GLY A 74 2.42 10.73 -18.75
N THR A 75 2.72 10.00 -19.81
CA THR A 75 3.52 10.49 -20.95
C THR A 75 2.66 11.13 -22.04
N ILE A 76 1.34 10.93 -22.00
CA ILE A 76 0.37 11.49 -22.94
C ILE A 76 -0.88 12.00 -22.20
N ARG A 77 -1.62 12.92 -22.82
CA ARG A 77 -2.91 13.37 -22.32
C ARG A 77 -3.98 12.31 -22.62
N ALA A 78 -4.38 11.56 -21.60
CA ALA A 78 -5.37 10.49 -21.68
C ALA A 78 -6.17 10.38 -20.36
N PRO A 79 -7.29 9.64 -20.32
CA PRO A 79 -8.02 9.37 -19.08
C PRO A 79 -7.14 8.79 -17.98
N ARG A 80 -7.43 9.15 -16.72
CA ARG A 80 -6.69 8.66 -15.55
C ARG A 80 -6.99 7.17 -15.33
N ARG A 81 -5.97 6.41 -14.92
CA ARG A 81 -6.12 5.03 -14.46
C ARG A 81 -5.90 4.97 -12.95
N LEU A 82 -6.66 4.10 -12.29
CA LEU A 82 -6.61 3.91 -10.85
C LEU A 82 -6.39 2.43 -10.53
N LEU A 83 -5.40 2.15 -9.71
CA LEU A 83 -5.19 0.88 -9.05
C LEU A 83 -5.24 1.16 -7.55
N MET A 84 -6.03 0.40 -6.81
CA MET A 84 -6.21 0.56 -5.38
C MET A 84 -6.26 -0.78 -4.67
N ALA A 85 -5.81 -0.78 -3.42
CA ALA A 85 -5.97 -1.85 -2.46
C ALA A 85 -6.06 -1.22 -1.08
N HIS A 86 -6.82 -1.82 -0.18
CA HIS A 86 -6.79 -1.45 1.23
C HIS A 86 -5.57 -2.10 1.91
N ILE A 87 -5.04 -1.47 2.96
CA ILE A 87 -3.80 -1.89 3.65
C ILE A 87 -4.02 -2.24 5.12
N ASP A 88 -5.21 -1.93 5.64
CA ASP A 88 -5.60 -2.20 7.01
C ASP A 88 -5.92 -3.69 7.21
N THR A 89 -5.74 -4.13 8.44
CA THR A 89 -6.08 -5.47 8.90
C THR A 89 -7.20 -5.42 9.94
N VAL A 90 -7.93 -6.53 10.07
CA VAL A 90 -8.91 -6.68 11.14
C VAL A 90 -8.20 -6.93 12.47
N PRO A 91 -8.78 -6.53 13.62
CA PRO A 91 -8.14 -6.71 14.93
C PRO A 91 -7.69 -8.15 15.23
N LEU A 92 -8.43 -9.15 14.71
CA LEU A 92 -8.10 -10.57 14.85
C LEU A 92 -6.75 -10.95 14.22
N CYS A 93 -6.25 -10.15 13.27
CA CYS A 93 -5.01 -10.43 12.53
C CYS A 93 -3.75 -9.85 13.18
N VAL A 94 -3.88 -9.04 14.25
CA VAL A 94 -2.73 -8.42 14.90
C VAL A 94 -1.89 -9.50 15.60
N GLY A 95 -0.60 -9.57 15.25
CA GLY A 95 0.33 -10.58 15.77
C GLY A 95 0.29 -11.93 15.03
N CYS A 96 -0.49 -12.04 13.95
CA CYS A 96 -0.46 -13.23 13.11
C CYS A 96 0.93 -13.48 12.51
N ARG A 97 1.30 -14.76 12.42
CA ARG A 97 2.50 -15.25 11.73
C ARG A 97 2.05 -16.04 10.52
N PRO A 98 2.00 -15.44 9.31
CA PRO A 98 1.55 -16.16 8.15
C PRO A 98 2.49 -17.33 7.84
N VAL A 99 1.92 -18.52 7.65
CA VAL A 99 2.67 -19.73 7.30
C VAL A 99 2.28 -20.18 5.90
N ARG A 100 3.29 -20.46 5.07
CA ARG A 100 3.09 -21.12 3.79
C ARG A 100 3.33 -22.61 3.99
N ARG A 101 2.32 -23.43 3.69
CA ARG A 101 2.42 -24.90 3.67
C ARG A 101 2.55 -25.39 2.24
#